data_AF-A0AAE8FQ61-F1
#
_entry.id   AF-A0AAE8FQ61-F1
#
_cell.length_a   1.000
_cell.length_b   1.000
_cell.length_c   1.000
_cell.angle_alpha   90.00
_cell.angle_beta   90.00
_cell.angle_gamma   90.00
#
_symmetry.space_group_name_H-M   'P 1'
#
loop_
_entity.id
_entity.type
_entity.pdbx_description
1 polymer ?
#
loop_
_entity_poly.entity_id
_entity_poly.type
_entity_poly.pdbx_seq_one_letter_code
_entity_poly.pdbx_strand_id
1 'polypeptide(L)'
;MTIFYTTLILVFFFSLSSRIFSYKSRYLEYIVIFISILVVVLVAGLRLNIGDTYAYIQQYNSLGTFNGVLEGKDKGFTIFILILYRISTSPQFMIFVTSLVTQLGNLITLAKYRSYFELETYMYITSGYFLTSMNGIRQSLVAAVMFFFTKYIINGKFLSYLIIVLIMSTIHASALVMIPVYFIVRNEAWSKKTTIIIVIASIGFLFFYQLVPALMDIISNSTYKEYEKDLLTSGGGSSFMRVLVNSVPVVLSYIY
;
A
#
# COMPACT_ATOMS: atom_id res chain seq x y z
N MET A 1 17.84 -1.46 11.46
CA MET A 1 17.49 -0.08 11.87
C MET A 1 18.34 0.98 11.19
N THR A 2 19.67 0.84 11.13
CA THR A 2 20.57 1.82 10.47
C THR A 2 20.13 2.20 9.05
N ILE A 3 19.85 1.21 8.19
CA ILE A 3 19.40 1.44 6.81
C ILE A 3 18.16 2.35 6.75
N PHE A 4 17.20 2.17 7.67
CA PHE A 4 15.97 2.98 7.69
C PHE A 4 16.24 4.42 8.10
N TYR A 5 17.06 4.65 9.13
CA TYR A 5 17.43 6.02 9.52
C TYR A 5 18.25 6.72 8.44
N THR A 6 19.19 6.01 7.82
CA THR A 6 19.95 6.54 6.67
C THR A 6 19.02 6.88 5.50
N THR A 7 18.06 6.00 5.19
CA THR A 7 17.04 6.25 4.15
C THR A 7 16.23 7.49 4.48
N LEU A 8 15.75 7.62 5.73
CA LEU A 8 14.98 8.78 6.18
C LEU A 8 15.76 10.08 6.02
N ILE A 9 17.00 10.13 6.50
CA ILE A 9 17.85 11.32 6.44
C ILE A 9 18.14 11.70 4.99
N LEU A 10 18.55 10.75 4.16
CA LEU A 10 18.87 11.00 2.74
C LEU A 10 17.63 11.48 1.97
N VAL A 11 16.52 10.76 2.10
CA VAL A 11 15.28 11.09 1.39
C VAL A 11 14.75 12.44 1.85
N PHE A 12 14.78 12.75 3.15
CA PHE A 12 14.37 14.05 3.66
C PHE A 12 15.26 15.18 3.11
N PHE A 13 16.59 14.99 3.12
CA PHE A 13 17.53 15.99 2.62
C PHE A 13 17.34 16.26 1.11
N PHE A 14 17.21 15.21 0.30
CA PHE A 14 16.93 15.38 -1.13
C PHE A 14 15.55 16.00 -1.35
N SER A 15 14.52 15.53 -0.65
CA SER A 15 13.17 16.10 -0.79
C SER A 15 13.14 17.58 -0.40
N LEU A 16 13.84 17.99 0.66
CA LEU A 16 13.97 19.40 1.06
C LEU A 16 14.73 20.21 0.01
N SER A 17 15.80 19.63 -0.54
CA SER A 17 16.56 20.26 -1.63
C SER A 17 15.71 20.46 -2.88
N SER A 18 14.77 19.53 -3.17
CA SER A 18 13.86 19.66 -4.33
C SER A 18 13.02 20.94 -4.26
N ARG A 19 12.59 21.34 -3.06
CA ARG A 19 11.88 22.61 -2.83
C ARG A 19 12.77 23.82 -3.06
N ILE A 20 14.04 23.77 -2.66
CA ILE A 20 14.97 24.87 -2.94
C ILE A 20 15.18 25.01 -4.46
N PHE A 21 15.30 23.88 -5.16
CA PHE A 21 15.47 23.87 -6.61
C PHE A 21 14.20 24.21 -7.38
N SER A 22 13.00 24.00 -6.84
CA SER A 22 11.75 24.37 -7.52
C SER A 22 11.65 25.86 -7.81
N TYR A 23 12.29 26.71 -6.99
CA TYR A 23 12.41 28.15 -7.23
C TYR A 23 13.45 28.52 -8.30
N LYS A 24 14.39 27.62 -8.62
CA LYS A 24 15.49 27.86 -9.56
C LYS A 24 15.27 27.23 -10.93
N SER A 25 14.89 25.95 -10.96
CA SER A 25 14.69 25.17 -12.17
C SER A 25 13.84 23.94 -11.90
N ARG A 26 12.74 23.82 -12.65
CA ARG A 26 11.84 22.66 -12.60
C ARG A 26 12.54 21.36 -13.03
N TYR A 27 13.53 21.45 -13.90
CA TYR A 27 14.34 20.29 -14.30
C TYR A 27 15.16 19.76 -13.12
N LEU A 28 15.84 20.64 -12.37
CA LEU A 28 16.61 20.26 -11.19
C LEU A 28 15.71 19.71 -10.07
N GLU A 29 14.54 20.31 -9.87
CA GLU A 29 13.53 19.78 -8.94
C GLU A 29 13.18 18.32 -9.26
N TYR A 30 12.84 18.02 -10.52
CA TYR A 30 12.49 16.66 -10.92
C TYR A 30 13.65 15.66 -10.81
N ILE A 31 14.89 16.08 -11.08
CA ILE A 31 16.07 15.23 -10.84
C ILE A 31 16.17 14.86 -9.36
N VAL A 32 16.01 15.82 -8.46
CA VAL A 32 16.17 15.57 -7.02
C VAL A 32 15.01 14.73 -6.46
N ILE A 33 13.79 14.93 -6.96
CA ILE A 33 12.66 14.03 -6.69
C ILE A 33 13.00 12.61 -7.18
N PHE A 34 13.51 12.47 -8.40
CA PHE A 34 13.91 11.17 -8.94
C PHE A 34 14.99 10.48 -8.10
N ILE A 35 15.99 11.22 -7.62
CA ILE A 35 17.01 10.69 -6.70
C ILE A 35 16.38 10.20 -5.39
N SER A 36 15.46 10.99 -4.81
CA SER A 36 14.73 10.59 -3.59
C SER A 36 13.98 9.28 -3.79
N ILE A 37 13.30 9.14 -4.93
CA ILE A 37 12.58 7.92 -5.32
C ILE A 37 13.55 6.74 -5.51
N LEU A 38 14.68 6.97 -6.18
CA LEU A 38 15.67 5.94 -6.44
C LEU A 38 16.24 5.38 -5.14
N VAL A 39 16.52 6.22 -4.13
CA VAL A 39 16.98 5.76 -2.80
C VAL A 39 15.98 4.78 -2.18
N VAL A 40 14.68 5.14 -2.17
CA VAL A 40 13.62 4.30 -1.61
C VAL A 40 13.45 2.99 -2.40
N VAL A 41 13.48 3.07 -3.73
CA VAL A 41 13.41 1.90 -4.63
C VAL A 41 14.56 0.95 -4.39
N LEU A 42 15.80 1.44 -4.27
CA LEU A 42 16.98 0.60 -4.07
C LEU A 42 16.93 -0.10 -2.71
N VAL A 43 16.58 0.62 -1.65
CA VAL A 43 16.46 0.03 -0.31
C VAL A 43 15.37 -1.03 -0.26
N ALA A 44 14.20 -0.77 -0.87
CA ALA A 44 13.13 -1.76 -0.93
C ALA A 44 13.48 -2.94 -1.85
N GLY A 45 14.00 -2.67 -3.05
CA GLY A 45 14.23 -3.65 -4.10
C GLY A 45 15.45 -4.54 -3.87
N LEU A 46 16.43 -4.09 -3.09
CA LEU A 46 17.62 -4.88 -2.71
C LEU A 46 17.48 -5.50 -1.31
N ARG A 47 16.30 -5.43 -0.70
CA ARG A 47 16.07 -6.06 0.61
C ARG A 47 16.25 -7.57 0.52
N LEU A 48 16.72 -8.16 1.61
CA LEU A 48 16.84 -9.60 1.76
C LEU A 48 15.73 -10.20 2.64
N ASN A 49 15.29 -9.48 3.68
CA ASN A 49 14.30 -10.01 4.61
C ASN A 49 13.50 -8.91 5.33
N ILE A 50 12.24 -8.73 4.91
CA ILE A 50 11.21 -7.93 5.59
C ILE A 50 9.85 -8.59 5.34
N GLY A 51 9.04 -8.79 6.38
CA GLY A 51 7.66 -9.28 6.25
C GLY A 51 7.58 -10.60 5.49
N ASP A 52 6.68 -10.67 4.50
CA ASP A 52 6.41 -11.86 3.68
C ASP A 52 7.42 -12.11 2.54
N THR A 53 8.55 -11.38 2.52
CA THR A 53 9.61 -11.54 1.49
C THR A 53 10.04 -13.00 1.32
N TYR A 54 10.28 -13.72 2.42
CA TYR A 54 10.72 -15.12 2.36
C TYR A 54 9.67 -16.05 1.74
N ALA A 55 8.39 -15.83 2.01
CA ALA A 55 7.30 -16.61 1.45
C ALA A 55 7.23 -16.46 -0.08
N TYR A 56 7.39 -15.24 -0.60
CA TYR A 56 7.41 -15.04 -2.06
C TYR A 56 8.70 -15.53 -2.72
N ILE A 57 9.84 -15.51 -2.03
CA ILE A 57 11.07 -16.14 -2.55
C ILE A 57 10.83 -17.64 -2.76
N GLN A 58 10.25 -18.33 -1.78
CA GLN A 58 9.90 -19.75 -1.91
C GLN A 58 8.89 -19.98 -3.03
N GLN A 59 7.82 -19.18 -3.08
CA GLN A 59 6.82 -19.26 -4.14
C GLN A 59 7.47 -19.11 -5.52
N TYR A 60 8.35 -18.12 -5.70
CA TYR A 60 9.02 -17.86 -6.96
C TYR A 60 9.95 -19.00 -7.38
N ASN A 61 10.75 -19.54 -6.45
CA ASN A 61 11.62 -20.69 -6.71
C ASN A 61 10.83 -21.96 -7.09
N SER A 62 9.64 -22.14 -6.54
CA SER A 62 8.78 -23.29 -6.84
C SER A 62 8.14 -23.23 -8.23
N LEU A 63 8.15 -22.08 -8.92
CA LEU A 63 7.53 -21.93 -10.25
C LEU A 63 8.17 -22.83 -11.31
N GLY A 64 9.46 -23.16 -11.17
CA GLY A 64 10.17 -24.02 -12.12
C GLY A 64 9.67 -25.47 -12.15
N THR A 65 9.03 -25.93 -11.08
CA THR A 65 8.47 -27.29 -10.94
C THR A 65 6.94 -27.32 -11.01
N PHE A 66 6.30 -26.15 -11.15
CA PHE A 66 4.87 -26.00 -10.96
C PHE A 66 4.08 -26.23 -12.26
N ASN A 67 3.48 -27.42 -12.40
CA ASN A 67 2.58 -27.74 -13.51
C ASN A 67 1.13 -27.20 -13.31
N GLY A 68 0.79 -26.71 -12.11
CA GLY A 68 -0.58 -26.34 -11.71
C GLY A 68 -0.88 -24.84 -11.64
N VAL A 69 -0.31 -24.02 -12.54
CA VAL A 69 -0.32 -22.53 -12.52
C VAL A 69 -1.71 -21.89 -12.27
N LEU A 70 -2.81 -22.62 -12.52
CA LEU A 70 -4.18 -22.12 -12.48
C LEU A 70 -5.02 -22.59 -11.27
N GLU A 71 -4.47 -23.37 -10.36
CA GLU A 71 -5.19 -23.89 -9.18
C GLU A 71 -5.09 -22.96 -7.95
N GLY A 72 -4.18 -21.97 -7.98
CA GLY A 72 -4.02 -20.98 -6.90
C GLY A 72 -5.12 -19.91 -6.85
N LYS A 73 -5.44 -19.43 -5.64
CA LYS A 73 -6.52 -18.46 -5.38
C LYS A 73 -6.28 -17.06 -5.97
N ASP A 74 -5.04 -16.55 -5.97
CA ASP A 74 -4.67 -15.21 -6.49
C ASP A 74 -4.04 -15.30 -7.90
N LYS A 75 -4.83 -15.76 -8.87
CA LYS A 75 -4.38 -16.09 -10.23
C LYS A 75 -3.65 -14.94 -10.93
N GLY A 76 -4.11 -13.70 -10.75
CA GLY A 76 -3.49 -12.53 -11.37
C GLY A 76 -2.08 -12.28 -10.86
N PHE A 77 -1.82 -12.47 -9.57
CA PHE A 77 -0.47 -12.34 -9.04
C PHE A 77 0.44 -13.50 -9.49
N THR A 78 -0.07 -14.73 -9.51
CA THR A 78 0.67 -15.89 -10.02
C THR A 78 1.08 -15.70 -11.48
N ILE A 79 0.17 -15.22 -12.33
CA ILE A 79 0.48 -14.87 -13.73
C ILE A 79 1.53 -13.77 -13.79
N PHE A 80 1.40 -12.72 -12.97
CA PHE A 80 2.37 -11.64 -12.91
C PHE A 80 3.78 -12.14 -12.58
N ILE A 81 3.96 -12.93 -11.51
CA ILE A 81 5.28 -13.47 -11.16
C ILE A 81 5.79 -14.50 -12.17
N LEU A 82 4.91 -15.24 -12.86
CA LEU A 82 5.30 -16.14 -13.95
C LEU A 82 5.87 -15.37 -15.15
N ILE A 83 5.29 -14.22 -15.49
CA ILE A 83 5.84 -13.34 -16.54
C ILE A 83 7.25 -12.88 -16.14
N LEU A 84 7.44 -12.48 -14.88
CA LEU A 84 8.78 -12.10 -14.38
C LEU A 84 9.75 -13.28 -14.42
N TYR A 85 9.28 -14.49 -14.09
CA TYR A 85 10.08 -15.72 -14.09
C TYR A 85 10.64 -16.04 -15.49
N ARG A 86 9.86 -15.76 -16.54
CA ARG A 86 10.31 -15.91 -17.94
C ARG A 86 11.43 -14.93 -18.32
N ILE A 87 11.57 -13.81 -17.60
CA ILE A 87 12.63 -12.82 -17.81
C ILE A 87 13.86 -13.19 -16.96
N SER A 88 13.64 -13.55 -15.69
CA SER A 88 14.71 -13.97 -14.79
C SER A 88 14.19 -14.94 -13.74
N THR A 89 14.90 -16.05 -13.55
CA THR A 89 14.63 -17.04 -12.50
C THR A 89 15.07 -16.57 -11.10
N SER A 90 15.76 -15.44 -10.98
CA SER A 90 16.20 -14.90 -9.70
C SER A 90 15.03 -14.32 -8.90
N PRO A 91 14.75 -14.77 -7.66
CA PRO A 91 13.74 -14.16 -6.80
C PRO A 91 14.03 -12.70 -6.48
N GLN A 92 15.31 -12.30 -6.42
CA GLN A 92 15.69 -10.91 -6.19
C GLN A 92 15.18 -9.99 -7.30
N PHE A 93 15.12 -10.49 -8.55
CA PHE A 93 14.53 -9.74 -9.65
C PHE A 93 13.04 -9.47 -9.42
N MET A 94 12.28 -10.47 -8.97
CA MET A 94 10.87 -10.29 -8.62
C MET A 94 10.68 -9.30 -7.45
N ILE A 95 11.52 -9.38 -6.42
CA ILE A 95 11.50 -8.43 -5.29
C ILE A 95 11.80 -7.01 -5.79
N PHE A 96 12.80 -6.86 -6.67
CA PHE A 96 13.17 -5.56 -7.21
C PHE A 96 12.05 -4.95 -8.06
N VAL A 97 11.47 -5.72 -9.00
CA VAL A 97 10.40 -5.23 -9.89
C VAL A 97 9.14 -4.86 -9.10
N THR A 98 8.71 -5.71 -8.16
CA THR A 98 7.54 -5.39 -7.31
C THR A 98 7.77 -4.14 -6.47
N SER A 99 8.97 -3.98 -5.92
CA SER A 99 9.36 -2.79 -5.15
C SER A 99 9.43 -1.55 -6.03
N LEU A 100 10.00 -1.66 -7.24
CA LEU A 100 10.07 -0.58 -8.20
C LEU A 100 8.67 -0.04 -8.52
N VAL A 101 7.74 -0.92 -8.92
CA VAL A 101 6.36 -0.50 -9.22
C VAL A 101 5.68 0.12 -8.01
N THR A 102 5.82 -0.50 -6.83
CA THR A 102 5.20 -0.02 -5.59
C THR A 102 5.71 1.36 -5.18
N GLN A 103 7.03 1.54 -5.10
CA GLN A 103 7.62 2.80 -4.65
C GLN A 103 7.47 3.92 -5.70
N LEU A 104 7.56 3.60 -7.00
CA LEU A 104 7.26 4.56 -8.06
C LEU A 104 5.80 5.03 -7.97
N GLY A 105 4.85 4.10 -7.87
CA GLY A 105 3.43 4.42 -7.75
C GLY A 105 3.15 5.33 -6.56
N ASN A 106 3.70 5.00 -5.39
CA ASN A 106 3.51 5.79 -4.18
C ASN A 106 4.15 7.18 -4.29
N LEU A 107 5.45 7.24 -4.58
CA LEU A 107 6.20 8.49 -4.50
C LEU A 107 5.92 9.45 -5.66
N ILE A 108 5.59 8.95 -6.87
CA ILE A 108 5.12 9.81 -7.96
C ILE A 108 3.77 10.43 -7.59
N THR A 109 2.90 9.67 -6.93
CA THR A 109 1.58 10.17 -6.50
C THR A 109 1.73 11.21 -5.39
N LEU A 110 2.54 10.94 -4.37
CA LEU A 110 2.87 11.92 -3.35
C LEU A 110 3.48 13.17 -3.96
N ALA A 111 4.45 13.02 -4.87
CA ALA A 111 5.01 14.13 -5.60
C ALA A 111 3.93 14.91 -6.36
N LYS A 112 3.01 14.24 -7.05
CA LYS A 112 1.97 14.93 -7.84
C LYS A 112 1.00 15.75 -6.98
N TYR A 113 0.62 15.25 -5.81
CA TYR A 113 -0.40 15.86 -4.94
C TYR A 113 0.19 16.59 -3.72
N ARG A 114 1.52 16.79 -3.69
CA ARG A 114 2.25 17.42 -2.58
C ARG A 114 1.81 18.86 -2.31
N SER A 115 1.79 19.24 -1.03
CA SER A 115 2.07 20.62 -0.62
C SER A 115 3.57 20.82 -0.38
N TYR A 116 4.19 19.91 0.39
CA TYR A 116 5.63 19.90 0.68
C TYR A 116 6.17 18.48 0.51
N PHE A 117 6.99 18.24 -0.51
CA PHE A 117 7.45 16.88 -0.84
C PHE A 117 8.23 16.24 0.32
N GLU A 118 9.02 17.05 1.02
CA GLU A 118 9.80 16.64 2.18
C GLU A 118 8.94 16.15 3.34
N LEU A 119 7.76 16.74 3.55
CA LEU A 119 6.84 16.29 4.59
C LEU A 119 6.08 15.04 4.16
N GLU A 120 5.68 14.95 2.89
CA GLU A 120 5.03 13.74 2.35
C GLU A 120 5.96 12.52 2.46
N THR A 121 7.22 12.65 2.06
CA THR A 121 8.19 11.55 2.13
C THR A 121 8.62 11.25 3.57
N TYR A 122 8.74 12.26 4.43
CA TYR A 122 8.95 12.08 5.86
C TYR A 122 7.82 11.24 6.46
N MET A 123 6.55 11.65 6.27
CA MET A 123 5.39 10.94 6.80
C MET A 123 5.25 9.54 6.24
N TYR A 124 5.54 9.34 4.95
CA TYR A 124 5.55 8.01 4.33
C TYR A 124 6.53 7.05 5.02
N ILE A 125 7.71 7.52 5.43
CA ILE A 125 8.71 6.69 6.12
C ILE A 125 8.37 6.56 7.61
N THR A 126 8.14 7.66 8.32
CA THR A 126 8.01 7.67 9.79
C THR A 126 6.67 7.13 10.28
N SER A 127 5.60 7.22 9.48
CA SER A 127 4.31 6.57 9.79
C SER A 127 4.34 5.06 9.52
N GLY A 128 5.47 4.52 9.06
CA GLY A 128 5.65 3.09 8.81
C GLY A 128 5.04 2.59 7.49
N TYR A 129 4.54 3.46 6.61
CA TYR A 129 4.03 3.05 5.29
C TYR A 129 5.13 2.47 4.41
N PHE A 130 6.35 3.04 4.46
CA PHE A 130 7.48 2.47 3.74
C PHE A 130 7.78 1.03 4.20
N LEU A 131 7.81 0.78 5.50
CA LEU A 131 8.01 -0.58 6.04
C LEU A 131 6.85 -1.52 5.66
N THR A 132 5.63 -1.03 5.79
CA THR A 132 4.41 -1.77 5.43
C THR A 132 4.39 -2.10 3.93
N SER A 133 4.92 -1.23 3.07
CA SER A 133 4.99 -1.48 1.63
C SER A 133 5.91 -2.66 1.25
N MET A 134 6.80 -3.03 2.17
CA MET A 134 7.68 -4.21 2.04
C MET A 134 7.13 -5.43 2.80
N ASN A 135 6.07 -5.25 3.59
CA ASN A 135 5.40 -6.28 4.38
C ASN A 135 3.97 -6.48 3.86
N GLY A 136 3.81 -7.42 2.93
CA GLY A 136 2.59 -7.57 2.14
C GLY A 136 2.79 -7.21 0.68
N ILE A 137 3.76 -7.83 -0.01
CA ILE A 137 4.15 -7.43 -1.39
C ILE A 137 2.92 -7.30 -2.32
N ARG A 138 1.98 -8.24 -2.28
CA ARG A 138 0.77 -8.23 -3.11
C ARG A 138 -0.16 -7.07 -2.79
N GLN A 139 -0.51 -6.91 -1.51
CA GLN A 139 -1.41 -5.84 -1.06
C GLN A 139 -0.79 -4.46 -1.29
N SER A 140 0.51 -4.32 -1.09
CA SER A 140 1.23 -3.05 -1.29
C SER A 140 1.35 -2.69 -2.77
N LEU A 141 1.58 -3.67 -3.65
CA LEU A 141 1.56 -3.47 -5.10
C LEU A 141 0.19 -2.96 -5.57
N VAL A 142 -0.89 -3.61 -5.13
CA VAL A 142 -2.26 -3.21 -5.44
C VAL A 142 -2.57 -1.81 -4.90
N ALA A 143 -2.22 -1.54 -3.63
CA ALA A 143 -2.44 -0.25 -3.00
C ALA A 143 -1.70 0.88 -3.75
N ALA A 144 -0.46 0.66 -4.17
CA ALA A 144 0.32 1.65 -4.91
C ALA A 144 -0.26 1.95 -6.29
N VAL A 145 -0.74 0.92 -7.02
CA VAL A 145 -1.42 1.11 -8.31
C VAL A 145 -2.74 1.86 -8.12
N MET A 146 -3.54 1.48 -7.13
CA MET A 146 -4.78 2.18 -6.79
C MET A 146 -4.53 3.64 -6.43
N PHE A 147 -3.49 3.91 -5.63
CA PHE A 147 -3.10 5.26 -5.24
C PHE A 147 -2.65 6.09 -6.44
N PHE A 148 -1.84 5.53 -7.34
CA PHE A 148 -1.43 6.17 -8.59
C PHE A 148 -2.61 6.59 -9.48
N PHE A 149 -3.68 5.80 -9.48
CA PHE A 149 -4.89 6.10 -10.25
C PHE A 149 -5.96 6.89 -9.49
N THR A 150 -5.64 7.46 -8.32
CA THR A 150 -6.55 8.32 -7.54
C THR A 150 -7.13 9.48 -8.34
N LYS A 151 -6.45 9.93 -9.41
CA LYS A 151 -6.98 10.93 -10.37
C LYS A 151 -8.36 10.60 -10.92
N TYR A 152 -8.72 9.32 -11.05
CA TYR A 152 -10.05 8.92 -11.54
C TYR A 152 -11.14 9.07 -10.49
N ILE A 153 -10.80 8.96 -9.21
CA ILE A 153 -11.69 9.32 -8.11
C ILE A 153 -11.95 10.82 -8.14
N ILE A 154 -10.87 11.62 -8.14
CA ILE A 154 -10.92 13.09 -8.13
C ILE A 154 -11.75 13.62 -9.31
N ASN A 155 -11.52 13.09 -10.51
CA ASN A 155 -12.18 13.54 -11.73
C ASN A 155 -13.56 12.89 -11.96
N GLY A 156 -14.08 12.10 -11.02
CA GLY A 156 -15.40 11.46 -11.17
C GLY A 156 -15.49 10.41 -12.29
N LYS A 157 -14.37 9.82 -12.73
CA LYS A 157 -14.33 8.81 -13.81
C LYS A 157 -14.53 7.40 -13.27
N PHE A 158 -15.76 7.07 -12.86
CA PHE A 158 -16.08 5.79 -12.22
C PHE A 158 -15.72 4.57 -13.07
N LEU A 159 -16.03 4.56 -14.37
CA LEU A 159 -15.77 3.37 -15.21
C LEU A 159 -14.26 3.09 -15.34
N SER A 160 -13.44 4.12 -15.57
CA SER A 160 -11.98 3.98 -15.62
C SER A 160 -11.41 3.48 -14.29
N TYR A 161 -11.95 3.98 -13.17
CA TYR A 161 -11.59 3.53 -11.84
C TYR A 161 -11.98 2.07 -11.60
N LEU A 162 -13.22 1.69 -11.93
CA LEU A 162 -13.75 0.34 -11.74
C LEU A 162 -12.93 -0.71 -12.51
N ILE A 163 -12.55 -0.43 -13.75
CA ILE A 163 -11.69 -1.32 -14.54
C ILE A 163 -10.37 -1.60 -13.80
N ILE A 164 -9.75 -0.57 -13.22
CA ILE A 164 -8.51 -0.74 -12.46
C ILE A 164 -8.75 -1.57 -11.21
N VAL A 165 -9.83 -1.30 -10.47
CA VAL A 165 -10.20 -2.09 -9.29
C VAL A 165 -10.37 -3.57 -9.65
N LEU A 166 -11.08 -3.87 -10.73
CA LEU A 166 -11.31 -5.25 -11.17
C LEU A 166 -10.01 -5.94 -11.59
N ILE A 167 -9.13 -5.26 -12.33
CA ILE A 167 -7.82 -5.82 -12.69
C ILE A 167 -6.98 -6.08 -11.42
N MET A 168 -6.91 -5.10 -10.51
CA MET A 168 -6.16 -5.25 -9.26
C MET A 168 -6.75 -6.31 -8.32
N SER A 169 -8.06 -6.55 -8.37
CA SER A 169 -8.71 -7.61 -7.59
C SER A 169 -8.25 -9.01 -7.98
N THR A 170 -7.74 -9.19 -9.21
CA THR A 170 -7.14 -10.47 -9.64
C THR A 170 -5.77 -10.74 -9.00
N ILE A 171 -5.06 -9.69 -8.57
CA ILE A 171 -3.78 -9.77 -7.85
C ILE A 171 -4.03 -9.92 -6.35
N HIS A 172 -4.99 -9.17 -5.82
CA HIS A 172 -5.37 -9.24 -4.42
C HIS A 172 -6.83 -8.81 -4.23
N ALA A 173 -7.67 -9.74 -3.78
CA ALA A 173 -9.12 -9.57 -3.74
C ALA A 173 -9.60 -8.36 -2.90
N SER A 174 -8.83 -7.92 -1.90
CA SER A 174 -9.20 -6.75 -1.07
C SER A 174 -9.30 -5.45 -1.86
N ALA A 175 -8.77 -5.39 -3.09
CA ALA A 175 -9.00 -4.26 -4.01
C ALA A 175 -10.49 -3.96 -4.20
N LEU A 176 -11.39 -4.95 -4.10
CA LEU A 176 -12.83 -4.77 -4.24
C LEU A 176 -13.42 -3.83 -3.19
N VAL A 177 -12.79 -3.70 -2.01
CA VAL A 177 -13.19 -2.72 -0.97
C VAL A 177 -13.11 -1.29 -1.51
N MET A 178 -12.30 -1.05 -2.54
CA MET A 178 -12.16 0.27 -3.13
C MET A 178 -13.42 0.70 -3.94
N ILE A 179 -14.28 -0.23 -4.36
CA ILE A 179 -15.53 0.11 -5.07
C ILE A 179 -16.44 1.02 -4.22
N PRO A 180 -16.86 0.65 -3.00
CA PRO A 180 -17.64 1.55 -2.15
C PRO A 180 -16.85 2.79 -1.72
N VAL A 181 -15.53 2.69 -1.52
CA VAL A 181 -14.67 3.83 -1.15
C VAL A 181 -14.79 4.97 -2.15
N TYR A 182 -14.88 4.68 -3.46
CA TYR A 182 -15.10 5.69 -4.51
C TYR A 182 -16.27 6.64 -4.20
N PHE A 183 -17.38 6.11 -3.71
CA PHE A 183 -18.58 6.91 -3.43
C PHE A 183 -18.49 7.64 -2.09
N ILE A 184 -17.72 7.12 -1.14
CA ILE A 184 -17.53 7.69 0.20
C ILE A 184 -16.61 8.91 0.13
N VAL A 185 -15.43 8.76 -0.47
CA VAL A 185 -14.35 9.78 -0.43
C VAL A 185 -14.62 11.00 -1.32
N ARG A 186 -15.70 10.95 -2.11
CA ARG A 186 -16.16 12.08 -2.94
C ARG A 186 -17.15 12.99 -2.24
N ASN A 187 -17.54 12.67 -0.99
CA ASN A 187 -18.27 13.61 -0.15
C ASN A 187 -17.29 14.59 0.50
N GLU A 188 -17.77 15.77 0.86
CA GLU A 188 -16.97 16.71 1.65
C GLU A 188 -16.52 16.06 2.96
N ALA A 189 -15.29 16.38 3.35
CA ALA A 189 -14.76 16.00 4.66
C ALA A 189 -15.74 16.50 5.73
N TRP A 190 -16.00 15.67 6.74
CA TRP A 190 -16.90 16.01 7.86
C TRP A 190 -18.35 16.31 7.50
N SER A 191 -18.79 15.98 6.27
CA SER A 191 -20.22 16.00 5.94
C SER A 191 -21.02 15.04 6.83
N LYS A 192 -22.33 15.28 7.00
CA LYS A 192 -23.22 14.39 7.78
C LYS A 192 -23.06 12.91 7.37
N LYS A 193 -22.91 12.65 6.07
CA LYS A 193 -22.71 11.29 5.54
C LYS A 193 -21.38 10.70 6.02
N THR A 194 -20.28 11.44 5.87
CA THR A 194 -18.94 11.01 6.31
C THR A 194 -18.90 10.78 7.83
N THR A 195 -19.52 11.66 8.61
CA THR A 195 -19.60 11.52 10.07
C THR A 195 -20.40 10.30 10.49
N ILE A 196 -21.54 10.00 9.85
CA ILE A 196 -22.31 8.78 10.12
C ILE A 196 -21.47 7.53 9.83
N ILE A 197 -20.72 7.51 8.73
CA ILE A 197 -19.84 6.40 8.38
C ILE A 197 -18.76 6.21 9.47
N ILE A 198 -18.13 7.29 9.94
CA ILE A 198 -17.12 7.24 11.01
C ILE A 198 -17.73 6.68 12.32
N VAL A 199 -18.94 7.11 12.68
CA VAL A 199 -19.64 6.62 13.88
C VAL A 199 -19.96 5.13 13.75
N ILE A 200 -20.52 4.70 12.61
CA ILE A 200 -20.82 3.28 12.35
C ILE A 200 -19.54 2.44 12.40
N ALA A 201 -18.44 2.91 11.78
CA ALA A 201 -17.16 2.21 11.81
C ALA A 201 -16.59 2.12 13.23
N SER A 202 -16.70 3.19 14.02
CA SER A 202 -16.28 3.21 15.43
C SER A 202 -17.10 2.22 16.28
N ILE A 203 -18.42 2.16 16.08
CA ILE A 203 -19.28 1.17 16.74
C ILE A 203 -18.88 -0.25 16.31
N GLY A 204 -18.68 -0.49 15.01
CA GLY A 204 -18.22 -1.78 14.51
C GLY A 204 -16.88 -2.21 15.12
N PHE A 205 -15.96 -1.26 15.36
CA PHE A 205 -14.71 -1.52 16.06
C PHE A 205 -14.92 -1.89 17.54
N LEU A 206 -15.81 -1.20 18.25
CA LEU A 206 -16.13 -1.54 19.65
C LEU A 206 -16.71 -2.95 19.80
N PHE A 207 -17.50 -3.39 18.81
CA PHE A 207 -18.08 -4.73 18.76
C PHE A 207 -17.28 -5.71 17.90
N PHE A 208 -16.01 -5.44 17.63
CA PHE A 208 -15.19 -6.22 16.69
C PHE A 208 -15.20 -7.71 17.04
N TYR A 209 -14.91 -8.07 18.29
CA TYR A 209 -14.86 -9.48 18.71
C TYR A 209 -16.19 -10.22 18.57
N GLN A 210 -17.32 -9.51 18.70
CA GLN A 210 -18.66 -10.07 18.52
C GLN A 210 -19.03 -10.20 17.04
N LEU A 211 -18.50 -9.32 16.18
CA LEU A 211 -18.78 -9.29 14.74
C LEU A 211 -17.88 -10.23 13.94
N VAL A 212 -16.65 -10.49 14.40
CA VAL A 212 -15.66 -11.31 13.68
C VAL A 212 -16.19 -12.71 13.32
N PRO A 213 -16.83 -13.48 14.22
CA PRO A 213 -17.35 -14.80 13.85
C PRO A 213 -18.36 -14.73 12.69
N ALA A 214 -19.32 -13.79 12.75
CA ALA A 214 -20.30 -13.61 11.69
C ALA A 214 -19.66 -13.15 10.36
N LEU A 215 -18.63 -12.29 10.43
CA LEU A 215 -17.85 -11.88 9.26
C LEU A 215 -17.09 -13.06 8.65
N MET A 216 -16.47 -13.91 9.47
CA MET A 216 -15.70 -15.08 9.03
C MET A 216 -16.57 -16.15 8.37
N ASP A 217 -17.81 -16.30 8.81
CA ASP A 217 -18.79 -17.15 8.15
C ASP A 217 -19.16 -16.62 6.75
N ILE A 218 -19.35 -15.31 6.60
CA ILE A 218 -19.64 -14.70 5.29
C ILE A 218 -18.46 -14.86 4.33
N ILE A 219 -17.24 -14.70 4.82
CA ILE A 219 -16.01 -14.80 4.01
C ILE A 219 -15.33 -16.16 4.14
N SER A 220 -16.07 -17.20 4.50
CA SER A 220 -15.51 -18.52 4.84
C SER A 220 -14.74 -19.17 3.69
N ASN A 221 -15.09 -18.81 2.45
CA ASN A 221 -14.44 -19.30 1.24
C ASN A 221 -13.24 -18.42 0.81
N SER A 222 -12.91 -17.39 1.58
CA SER A 222 -11.78 -16.48 1.32
C SER A 222 -10.51 -16.91 2.06
N THR A 223 -9.38 -16.28 1.70
CA THR A 223 -8.10 -16.43 2.40
C THR A 223 -8.09 -15.89 3.83
N TYR A 224 -9.12 -15.12 4.22
CA TYR A 224 -9.20 -14.51 5.56
C TYR A 224 -9.61 -15.50 6.65
N LYS A 225 -10.24 -16.63 6.30
CA LYS A 225 -10.62 -17.66 7.28
C LYS A 225 -9.42 -18.27 7.99
N GLU A 226 -8.27 -18.37 7.31
CA GLU A 226 -7.02 -18.85 7.90
C GLU A 226 -6.53 -17.96 9.06
N TYR A 227 -6.92 -16.68 9.06
CA TYR A 227 -6.57 -15.72 10.10
C TYR A 227 -7.60 -15.66 11.24
N GLU A 228 -8.75 -16.34 11.14
CA GLU A 228 -9.82 -16.27 12.14
C GLU A 228 -9.32 -16.62 13.56
N LYS A 229 -8.59 -17.73 13.67
CA LYS A 229 -8.01 -18.17 14.95
C LYS A 229 -7.06 -17.11 15.50
N ASP A 230 -6.16 -16.60 14.68
CA ASP A 230 -5.19 -15.60 15.11
C ASP A 230 -5.84 -14.27 15.53
N LEU A 231 -6.90 -13.86 14.84
CA LEU A 231 -7.68 -12.66 15.16
C LEU A 231 -8.39 -12.77 16.51
N LEU A 232 -8.88 -13.96 16.86
CA LEU A 232 -9.66 -14.19 18.08
C LEU A 232 -8.82 -14.58 19.28
N THR A 233 -7.69 -15.28 19.09
CA THR A 233 -6.92 -15.86 20.21
C THR A 233 -5.59 -15.16 20.49
N SER A 234 -4.96 -14.57 19.48
CA SER A 234 -3.53 -14.23 19.57
C SER A 234 -3.28 -12.81 20.07
N GLY A 235 -4.32 -11.97 20.19
CA GLY A 235 -4.21 -10.56 20.63
C GLY A 235 -3.28 -9.67 19.77
N GLY A 236 -2.66 -10.25 18.73
CA GLY A 236 -1.58 -9.67 17.91
C GLY A 236 -2.08 -8.79 16.77
N GLY A 237 -3.25 -8.17 16.94
CA GLY A 237 -3.80 -7.21 15.99
C GLY A 237 -3.15 -5.83 16.11
N SER A 238 -3.96 -4.78 15.94
CA SER A 238 -3.51 -3.41 16.17
C SER A 238 -3.38 -3.11 17.65
N SER A 239 -2.28 -2.49 18.07
CA SER A 239 -2.16 -1.96 19.43
C SER A 239 -3.07 -0.75 19.62
N PHE A 240 -3.58 -0.54 20.84
CA PHE A 240 -4.32 0.67 21.19
C PHE A 240 -3.53 1.95 20.86
N MET A 241 -2.22 1.91 21.11
CA MET A 241 -1.33 3.02 20.77
C MET A 241 -1.32 3.34 19.26
N ARG A 242 -1.37 2.32 18.40
CA ARG A 242 -1.44 2.53 16.95
C ARG A 242 -2.74 3.21 16.54
N VAL A 243 -3.86 2.87 17.18
CA VAL A 243 -5.16 3.54 16.95
C VAL A 243 -5.08 5.01 17.34
N LEU A 244 -4.54 5.31 18.54
CA LEU A 244 -4.37 6.69 18.99
C LEU A 244 -3.47 7.50 18.04
N VAL A 245 -2.30 6.98 17.68
CA VAL A 245 -1.36 7.68 16.78
C VAL A 245 -2.00 7.93 15.40
N ASN A 246 -2.67 6.94 14.83
CA ASN A 246 -3.33 7.07 13.53
C ASN A 246 -4.59 7.97 13.57
N SER A 247 -5.14 8.24 14.75
CA SER A 247 -6.24 9.19 14.92
C SER A 247 -5.80 10.65 14.85
N VAL A 248 -4.52 10.94 15.14
CA VAL A 248 -3.99 12.32 15.19
C VAL A 248 -4.22 13.08 13.88
N PRO A 249 -3.86 12.56 12.69
CA PRO A 249 -4.12 13.27 11.43
C PRO A 249 -5.60 13.51 11.16
N VAL A 250 -6.48 12.59 11.59
CA VAL A 250 -7.93 12.73 11.44
C VAL A 250 -8.46 13.82 12.36
N VAL A 251 -8.01 13.88 13.62
CA VAL A 251 -8.41 14.96 14.54
C VAL A 251 -7.90 16.31 14.05
N LEU A 252 -6.65 16.37 13.58
CA LEU A 252 -6.07 17.61 13.04
C LEU A 252 -6.83 18.11 11.80
N SER A 253 -7.26 17.22 10.91
CA SER A 253 -8.07 17.60 9.74
C SER A 253 -9.52 17.99 10.04
N TYR A 254 -9.97 17.79 11.29
CA TYR A 254 -11.23 18.37 11.77
C TYR A 254 -11.05 19.79 12.31
N ILE A 255 -9.92 20.03 12.98
CA ILE A 255 -9.63 21.29 13.66
C ILE A 255 -9.16 22.36 12.66
N TYR A 256 -8.35 21.96 11.67
CA TYR A 256 -7.73 22.83 10.67
C TYR A 256 -8.24 22.52 9.27
#